data_AF-A0A838PNH3-F1
#
_entry.id   AF-A0A838PNH3-F1
#
_cell.length_a   1.000
_cell.length_b   1.000
_cell.length_c   1.000
_cell.angle_alpha   90.00
_cell.angle_beta   90.00
_cell.angle_gamma   90.00
#
_symmetry.space_group_name_H-M   'P 1'
#
loop_
_entity.id
_entity.type
_entity.pdbx_description
1 polymer ?
#
loop_
_entity_poly.entity_id
_entity_poly.type
_entity_poly.pdbx_seq_one_letter_code
_entity_poly.pdbx_strand_id
1 'polypeptide(L)' 'MTADKTCIYPGCERPATAHPLGGPQSSFCDLEEHNALSAHQERERLESQTDHEEMRDG' A
#
# COMPACT_ATOMS: atom_id res chain seq x y z
N MET A 1 13.05 2.76 -19.50
CA MET A 1 13.27 2.47 -18.07
C MET A 1 11.90 2.45 -17.42
N THR A 2 11.35 1.26 -17.16
CA THR A 2 10.16 1.12 -16.31
C THR A 2 10.59 1.55 -14.91
N ALA A 3 10.07 2.69 -14.43
CA ALA A 3 10.29 3.07 -13.04
C ALA A 3 9.70 1.94 -12.17
N ASP A 4 10.55 1.25 -11.42
CA ASP A 4 10.11 0.24 -10.46
C ASP A 4 9.18 0.91 -9.45
N LYS A 5 7.88 0.73 -9.64
CA LYS A 5 6.87 1.22 -8.71
C LYS A 5 7.01 0.45 -7.41
N THR A 6 7.06 1.15 -6.28
CA THR A 6 6.98 0.54 -4.96
C THR A 6 5.55 0.10 -4.67
N CYS A 7 5.40 -0.94 -3.85
CA CYS A 7 4.11 -1.41 -3.37
C CYS A 7 3.36 -0.27 -2.67
N ILE A 8 2.08 -0.07 -3.01
CA ILE A 8 1.26 1.00 -2.42
C ILE A 8 0.59 0.63 -1.09
N TYR A 9 0.91 -0.54 -0.53
CA TYR A 9 0.39 -0.93 0.78
C TYR A 9 1.04 -0.04 1.86
N PRO A 10 0.26 0.55 2.80
CA PRO A 10 0.80 1.47 3.81
C PRO A 10 1.99 0.87 4.57
N GLY A 11 3.12 1.58 4.60
CA GLY A 11 4.34 1.12 5.29
C GLY A 11 5.15 0.04 4.55
N CYS A 12 4.77 -0.37 3.35
CA CYS A 12 5.54 -1.35 2.57
C CYS A 12 6.56 -0.66 1.64
N GLU A 13 7.81 -1.13 1.66
CA GLU A 13 8.90 -0.62 0.81
C GLU A 13 9.31 -1.60 -0.30
N ARG A 14 8.60 -2.73 -0.44
CA ARG A 14 8.91 -3.76 -1.44
C ARG A 14 8.56 -3.27 -2.85
N PRO A 15 9.28 -3.71 -3.89
CA PRO A 15 8.91 -3.41 -5.28
C PRO A 15 7.57 -4.07 -5.64
N ALA A 16 6.75 -3.38 -6.42
CA ALA A 16 5.52 -3.93 -6.94
C ALA A 16 5.82 -4.98 -8.02
N THR A 17 5.04 -6.06 -8.04
CA THR A 17 5.32 -7.21 -8.90
C THR A 17 5.09 -6.88 -10.37
N ALA A 18 5.98 -7.38 -11.22
CA ALA A 18 5.85 -7.29 -12.67
C ALA A 18 4.94 -8.42 -13.17
N HIS A 19 4.13 -8.16 -14.19
CA HIS A 19 3.33 -9.20 -14.81
C HIS A 19 4.21 -10.12 -15.67
N PRO A 20 4.25 -11.44 -15.40
CA PRO A 20 5.20 -12.36 -16.03
C PRO A 20 5.00 -12.53 -17.55
N LEU A 21 3.78 -12.27 -18.04
CA LEU A 21 3.43 -12.41 -19.46
C LEU A 21 3.43 -11.07 -20.22
N GLY A 22 3.96 -10.01 -19.60
CA GLY A 22 3.80 -8.64 -20.09
C GLY A 22 2.42 -8.07 -19.73
N GLY A 23 2.37 -6.75 -19.56
CA GLY A 23 1.20 -6.03 -19.06
C GLY A 23 1.60 -4.86 -18.19
N PRO A 24 0.65 -3.99 -17.80
CA PRO A 24 0.93 -2.93 -16.84
C PRO A 24 1.41 -3.55 -15.52
N GLN A 25 2.47 -2.99 -14.94
CA GLN A 25 2.98 -3.41 -13.62
C GLN A 25 1.87 -3.32 -12.57
N SER A 26 1.80 -4.30 -11.67
CA SER A 26 0.91 -4.25 -10.50
C SER A 26 1.27 -3.05 -9.62
N SER A 27 0.32 -2.58 -8.81
CA SER A 27 0.59 -1.60 -7.76
C SER A 27 1.07 -2.26 -6.45
N PHE A 28 1.00 -3.59 -6.37
CA PHE A 28 1.31 -4.35 -5.15
C PHE A 28 2.47 -5.31 -5.36
N CYS A 29 3.21 -5.61 -4.29
CA CYS A 29 4.24 -6.65 -4.30
C CYS A 29 3.63 -8.06 -4.30
N ASP A 30 4.48 -9.07 -4.27
CA ASP A 30 4.07 -10.50 -4.34
C ASP A 30 3.40 -11.06 -3.07
N LEU A 31 3.05 -10.22 -2.08
CA LEU A 31 2.32 -10.68 -0.89
C LEU A 31 0.82 -10.69 -1.18
N GLU A 32 0.16 -11.81 -0.93
CA GLU A 32 -1.29 -11.97 -1.13
C GLU A 32 -2.09 -10.98 -0.28
N GLU A 33 -1.61 -10.70 0.94
CA GLU A 33 -2.20 -9.73 1.86
C GLU A 33 -2.09 -8.29 1.36
N HIS A 34 -1.20 -7.98 0.40
CA HIS A 34 -1.03 -6.64 -0.14
C HIS A 34 -1.87 -6.50 -1.40
N ASN A 35 -3.13 -6.09 -1.22
CA ASN A 35 -4.07 -5.90 -2.32
C ASN A 35 -4.93 -4.65 -2.08
N ALA A 36 -5.84 -4.36 -3.01
CA ALA A 36 -6.64 -3.14 -2.97
C ALA A 36 -7.55 -3.05 -1.73
N LEU A 37 -8.16 -4.16 -1.32
CA LEU A 37 -9.09 -4.19 -0.20
C LEU A 37 -8.36 -4.00 1.13
N SER A 38 -7.32 -4.78 1.38
CA SER A 38 -6.56 -4.70 2.63
C SER A 38 -5.81 -3.37 2.77
N ALA A 39 -5.27 -2.83 1.67
CA ALA A 39 -4.63 -1.51 1.70
C ALA A 39 -5.63 -0.39 1.99
N HIS A 40 -6.89 -0.51 1.55
CA HIS A 40 -7.95 0.44 1.93
C HIS A 40 -8.24 0.37 3.42
N GLN A 41 -8.48 -0.84 3.94
CA GLN A 41 -8.77 -1.06 5.36
C GLN A 41 -7.64 -0.56 6.27
N GLU A 42 -6.38 -0.77 5.88
CA GLU A 42 -5.24 -0.27 6.67
C GLU A 42 -5.15 1.27 6.63
N ARG A 43 -5.46 1.91 5.50
CA ARG A 43 -5.54 3.37 5.45
C ARG A 43 -6.62 3.91 6.39
N GLU A 44 -7.82 3.34 6.36
CA GLU A 44 -8.91 3.73 7.28
C GLU A 44 -8.50 3.52 8.75
N ARG A 45 -7.81 2.42 9.06
CA ARG A 45 -7.29 2.15 10.40
C ARG A 45 -6.29 3.22 10.85
N LEU A 46 -5.35 3.60 9.98
CA LEU A 46 -4.34 4.62 10.26
C LEU A 46 -4.97 6.00 10.43
N GLU A 47 -5.86 6.40 9.52
CA GLU A 47 -6.60 7.67 9.59
C GLU A 47 -7.42 7.78 10.89
N SER A 48 -8.04 6.67 11.33
CA SER A 48 -8.79 6.64 12.60
C SER A 48 -7.90 6.76 13.85
N GLN A 49 -6.63 6.34 13.77
CA GLN A 49 -5.68 6.48 14.89
C GLN A 49 -5.10 7.90 14.93
N THR A 50 -4.79 8.48 13.77
CA THR A 50 -4.26 9.85 13.69
C THR A 50 -5.26 10.86 14.22
N ASP A 51 -6.55 10.73 13.92
CA ASP A 51 -7.62 11.61 14.42
C ASP A 51 -7.73 11.55 15.97
N HIS A 52 -7.45 10.38 16.57
CA HIS A 52 -7.45 10.22 18.02
C HIS A 52 -6.19 10.82 18.69
N GLU A 53 -5.04 10.76 18.03
CA GLU A 53 -3.79 11.34 18.54
C GLU A 53 -3.79 12.87 18.43
N GLU A 54 -4.32 13.43 17.34
CA GLU A 54 -4.42 14.88 17.15
C GLU A 54 -5.39 15.55 18.14
N MET A 55 -6.46 14.87 18.59
CA MET A 55 -7.35 15.39 19.64
C MET A 55 -6.79 15.30 21.06
N ARG A 56 -5.70 14.55 21.28
CA ARG A 56 -5.12 14.33 22.61
C ARG A 56 -4.04 15.36 22.98
N ASP A 57 -3.45 16.03 22.00
CA ASP A 57 -2.37 17.03 22.18
C ASP A 57 -2.86 18.49 22.18
N GLY A 58 -4.19 18.71 22.12
CA GLY A 58 -4.82 20.04 22.07
C GLY A 58 -5.20 20.63 23.43
#